data_AF-A0A6A5V955-F1
#
_entry.id   AF-A0A6A5V955-F1
#
_cell.length_a   1.000
_cell.length_b   1.000
_cell.length_c   1.000
_cell.angle_alpha   90.00
_cell.angle_beta   90.00
_cell.angle_gamma   90.00
#
_symmetry.space_group_name_H-M   'P 1'
#
loop_
_entity.id
_entity.type
_entity.pdbx_description
1 polymer ?
#
loop_
_entity_poly.entity_id
_entity_poly.type
_entity_poly.pdbx_seq_one_letter_code
_entity_poly.pdbx_strand_id
1 'polypeptide(L)'
;MAATTGGSERTHYSDSVVDRNALSYFRTPFYSRYRHFFLNFYRWSGRIRRRLRRSHTNHPVLDPPALDAYGKKDDCRLFLKELNKPDMERYVQDLLGRRVDFKSLEASHEEASDLLDEIVQRSQGVFLWVYLVVRSLIDGLRNADRMSQLHERLRSLPSDLEDYFRHIFLSLDDFCRQPRSHMFQVAIASCRPLSPLAYWYLDAHEDDPTMTLSMPCEATSEQSIYDKEIATRRRIDGRSKGLLEITPPSWWGLASRVEFLHWTVRDFLMTSEMQAILKNHQDNDFNADFAICRALLTQLRVTATMSSTDAYRDIIIDPLECFFLAAESFGRSQNVSPIDYIDEFKRVIDQCTLKMRTSPWHELGCESFIKLAIDRELRIFVKHRLQKEAQNTSAETKQSLLHHSLRVRPVVSLPVNFDMLLMIFSIGPLPVLIDGRM
;
A
#
# COMPACT_ATOMS: atom_id res chain seq x y z
N MET A 1 -62.17 20.07 23.68
CA MET A 1 -61.38 20.71 22.61
C MET A 1 -59.93 20.80 23.07
N ALA A 2 -59.10 19.87 22.61
CA ALA A 2 -57.64 19.98 22.42
C ALA A 2 -57.16 18.58 22.01
N ALA A 3 -56.66 18.46 20.79
CA ALA A 3 -56.22 17.22 20.17
C ALA A 3 -54.78 16.89 20.56
N THR A 4 -54.51 15.60 20.74
CA THR A 4 -53.17 15.00 20.85
C THR A 4 -53.04 13.92 19.78
N THR A 5 -52.12 14.10 18.82
CA THR A 5 -51.56 13.02 18.00
C THR A 5 -50.11 13.37 17.67
N GLY A 6 -49.20 12.48 18.09
CA GLY A 6 -47.75 12.61 17.97
C GLY A 6 -47.24 12.46 16.53
N GLY A 7 -46.23 13.26 16.22
CA GLY A 7 -45.46 13.20 14.97
C GLY A 7 -44.27 12.24 15.09
N SER A 8 -44.05 11.47 14.03
CA SER A 8 -42.91 10.57 13.86
C SER A 8 -41.61 11.34 13.61
N GLU A 9 -40.60 11.17 14.45
CA GLU A 9 -39.22 11.54 14.13
C GLU A 9 -38.56 10.40 13.33
N ARG A 10 -38.30 10.67 12.04
CA ARG A 10 -37.43 9.85 11.19
C ARG A 10 -35.97 10.17 11.53
N THR A 11 -35.28 9.28 12.22
CA THR A 11 -33.82 9.32 12.33
C THR A 11 -33.19 8.87 11.01
N HIS A 12 -32.60 9.80 10.27
CA HIS A 12 -31.71 9.53 9.14
C HIS A 12 -30.40 8.90 9.64
N TYR A 13 -30.28 7.57 9.54
CA TYR A 13 -28.99 6.89 9.66
C TYR A 13 -28.20 7.10 8.35
N SER A 14 -27.08 7.83 8.42
CA SER A 14 -26.24 8.11 7.25
C SER A 14 -25.37 6.89 6.93
N ASP A 15 -25.47 6.38 5.70
CA ASP A 15 -24.66 5.29 5.10
C ASP A 15 -23.15 5.62 4.93
N SER A 16 -22.62 6.65 5.59
CA SER A 16 -21.33 7.26 5.20
C SER A 16 -20.07 6.69 5.87
N VAL A 17 -20.20 5.84 6.89
CA VAL A 17 -19.06 5.40 7.72
C VAL A 17 -18.59 3.97 7.40
N VAL A 18 -19.48 3.09 6.95
CA VAL A 18 -19.13 1.69 6.60
C VAL A 18 -18.52 1.58 5.19
N ASP A 19 -18.79 2.55 4.31
CA ASP A 19 -18.35 2.50 2.90
C ASP A 19 -16.87 2.90 2.69
N ARG A 20 -16.22 3.57 3.66
CA ARG A 20 -14.83 4.04 3.51
C ARG A 20 -13.79 2.90 3.59
N ASN A 21 -14.07 1.84 4.34
CA ASN A 21 -13.20 0.67 4.43
C ASN A 21 -13.44 -0.33 3.29
N ALA A 22 -14.63 -0.35 2.67
CA ALA A 22 -14.88 -1.16 1.47
C ALA A 22 -14.19 -0.56 0.23
N LEU A 23 -14.08 0.77 0.16
CA LEU A 23 -13.42 1.47 -0.94
C LEU A 23 -11.89 1.42 -0.91
N SER A 24 -11.25 0.92 0.16
CA SER A 24 -9.80 0.64 0.17
C SER A 24 -9.44 -0.69 -0.49
N TYR A 25 -10.39 -1.64 -0.57
CA TYR A 25 -10.18 -2.94 -1.23
C TYR A 25 -10.04 -2.85 -2.76
N PHE A 26 -10.50 -1.77 -3.38
CA PHE A 26 -10.50 -1.58 -4.85
C PHE A 26 -9.33 -0.74 -5.36
N ARG A 27 -8.26 -0.58 -4.57
CA ARG A 27 -7.20 0.41 -4.81
C ARG A 27 -5.89 -0.15 -5.37
N THR A 28 -5.81 -1.43 -5.76
CA THR A 28 -4.65 -1.99 -6.47
C THR A 28 -4.78 -1.87 -8.00
N PRO A 29 -3.69 -1.94 -8.77
CA PRO A 29 -3.63 -1.65 -10.22
C PRO A 29 -4.25 -2.76 -11.05
N PHE A 30 -4.39 -3.96 -10.46
CA PHE A 30 -5.27 -5.03 -10.93
C PHE A 30 -6.67 -4.49 -11.26
N TYR A 31 -7.17 -3.48 -10.56
CA TYR A 31 -8.49 -2.90 -10.82
C TYR A 31 -8.46 -1.68 -11.77
N SER A 32 -7.34 -0.95 -11.82
CA SER A 32 -7.14 0.23 -12.69
C SER A 32 -6.92 -0.13 -14.17
N ARG A 33 -6.05 -1.13 -14.44
CA ARG A 33 -5.72 -1.59 -15.81
C ARG A 33 -6.90 -2.27 -16.50
N TYR A 34 -7.90 -2.70 -15.73
CA TYR A 34 -9.11 -3.36 -16.21
C TYR A 34 -10.37 -2.55 -15.90
N ARG A 35 -10.34 -1.22 -16.08
CA ARG A 35 -11.52 -0.33 -15.93
C ARG A 35 -12.79 -0.85 -16.64
N HIS A 36 -12.64 -1.55 -17.76
CA HIS A 36 -13.73 -2.22 -18.48
C HIS A 36 -14.29 -3.47 -17.77
N PHE A 37 -13.46 -4.21 -17.03
CA PHE A 37 -13.83 -5.32 -16.16
C PHE A 37 -14.66 -4.84 -14.97
N PHE A 38 -14.26 -3.73 -14.32
CA PHE A 38 -15.02 -3.22 -13.18
C PHE A 38 -16.31 -2.52 -13.58
N LEU A 39 -16.38 -1.83 -14.73
CA LEU A 39 -17.67 -1.38 -15.28
C LEU A 39 -18.63 -2.56 -15.51
N ASN A 40 -18.11 -3.74 -15.87
CA ASN A 40 -18.89 -4.96 -15.98
C ASN A 40 -19.23 -5.59 -14.62
N PHE A 41 -18.31 -5.59 -13.64
CA PHE A 41 -18.58 -5.98 -12.25
C PHE A 41 -19.57 -5.04 -11.54
N TYR A 42 -19.56 -3.73 -11.82
CA TYR A 42 -20.53 -2.74 -11.31
C TYR A 42 -21.88 -2.85 -12.03
N ARG A 43 -21.88 -3.10 -13.35
CA ARG A 43 -23.09 -3.50 -14.09
C ARG A 43 -23.62 -4.86 -13.62
N TRP A 44 -22.76 -5.74 -13.11
CA TRP A 44 -23.08 -7.05 -12.54
C TRP A 44 -23.61 -6.93 -11.11
N SER A 45 -22.98 -6.17 -10.22
CA SER A 45 -23.48 -5.86 -8.86
C SER A 45 -24.77 -5.05 -8.93
N GLY A 46 -24.92 -4.18 -9.93
CA GLY A 46 -26.17 -3.50 -10.27
C GLY A 46 -27.24 -4.41 -10.88
N ARG A 47 -26.86 -5.52 -11.56
CA ARG A 47 -27.78 -6.57 -12.04
C ARG A 47 -28.19 -7.53 -10.93
N ILE A 48 -27.29 -7.85 -9.99
CA ILE A 48 -27.56 -8.60 -8.76
C ILE A 48 -28.44 -7.76 -7.83
N ARG A 49 -28.16 -6.47 -7.59
CA ARG A 49 -29.05 -5.55 -6.87
C ARG A 49 -30.44 -5.46 -7.52
N ARG A 50 -30.53 -5.49 -8.86
CA ARG A 50 -31.80 -5.50 -9.59
C ARG A 50 -32.53 -6.86 -9.51
N ARG A 51 -31.81 -7.98 -9.48
CA ARG A 51 -32.38 -9.33 -9.27
C ARG A 51 -32.82 -9.53 -7.81
N LEU A 52 -32.04 -9.07 -6.84
CA LEU A 52 -32.39 -9.05 -5.41
C LEU A 52 -33.54 -8.10 -5.08
N ARG A 53 -33.68 -6.97 -5.81
CA ARG A 53 -34.87 -6.10 -5.71
C ARG A 53 -36.14 -6.72 -6.29
N ARG A 54 -36.03 -7.66 -7.24
CA ARG A 54 -37.19 -8.36 -7.81
C ARG A 54 -37.69 -9.50 -6.91
N SER A 55 -36.91 -9.93 -5.92
CA SER A 55 -37.30 -10.96 -4.94
C SER A 55 -37.80 -10.41 -3.60
N HIS A 56 -37.68 -9.10 -3.35
CA HIS A 56 -38.17 -8.46 -2.12
C HIS A 56 -39.50 -7.73 -2.39
N THR A 57 -40.61 -8.35 -2.00
CA THR A 57 -41.78 -7.62 -1.51
C THR A 57 -41.55 -7.31 -0.03
N ASN A 58 -41.65 -6.03 0.32
CA ASN A 58 -41.63 -5.40 1.65
C ASN A 58 -41.53 -6.33 2.89
N HIS A 59 -40.40 -6.30 3.60
CA HIS A 59 -40.40 -6.55 5.05
C HIS A 59 -39.27 -5.75 5.74
N PRO A 60 -39.55 -5.03 6.84
CA PRO A 60 -38.55 -4.20 7.51
C PRO A 60 -37.84 -4.98 8.64
N VAL A 61 -36.60 -4.54 8.90
CA VAL A 61 -35.73 -4.84 10.06
C VAL A 61 -35.10 -6.24 10.09
N LEU A 62 -33.77 -6.26 9.91
CA LEU A 62 -32.91 -7.44 10.08
C LEU A 62 -32.45 -7.52 11.54
N ASP A 63 -32.99 -8.49 12.28
CA ASP A 63 -32.42 -8.96 13.55
C ASP A 63 -31.27 -9.96 13.32
N PRO A 64 -30.42 -10.23 14.34
CA PRO A 64 -29.19 -11.02 14.23
C PRO A 64 -29.28 -12.57 14.12
N PRO A 65 -30.39 -13.25 13.76
CA PRO A 65 -30.34 -14.65 13.32
C PRO A 65 -30.31 -14.83 11.79
N ALA A 66 -30.22 -13.76 11.00
CA ALA A 66 -30.46 -13.82 9.56
C ALA A 66 -29.41 -14.60 8.72
N LEU A 67 -28.21 -14.91 9.23
CA LEU A 67 -27.22 -15.68 8.48
C LEU A 67 -27.63 -17.15 8.25
N ASP A 68 -28.43 -17.75 9.14
CA ASP A 68 -28.89 -19.14 9.02
C ASP A 68 -30.13 -19.29 8.09
N ALA A 69 -30.66 -18.18 7.57
CA ALA A 69 -31.80 -18.17 6.66
C ALA A 69 -31.38 -18.12 5.16
N TYR A 70 -30.21 -17.56 4.87
CA TYR A 70 -29.70 -17.49 3.49
C TYR A 70 -28.98 -18.79 3.12
N GLY A 71 -29.59 -19.57 2.22
CA GLY A 71 -29.01 -20.81 1.69
C GLY A 71 -29.80 -22.09 1.98
N LYS A 72 -31.01 -22.01 2.55
CA LYS A 72 -31.89 -23.18 2.74
C LYS A 72 -32.72 -23.58 1.51
N LYS A 73 -32.86 -22.69 0.51
CA LYS A 73 -33.45 -22.98 -0.81
C LYS A 73 -32.36 -22.91 -1.87
N ASP A 74 -32.25 -23.94 -2.71
CA ASP A 74 -31.23 -24.00 -3.76
C ASP A 74 -31.36 -22.82 -4.76
N ASP A 75 -32.57 -22.30 -4.97
CA ASP A 75 -32.85 -21.14 -5.84
C ASP A 75 -32.28 -19.79 -5.33
N CYS A 76 -31.72 -19.76 -4.10
CA CYS A 76 -31.15 -18.56 -3.49
C CYS A 76 -29.64 -18.67 -3.25
N ARG A 77 -28.98 -19.71 -3.78
CA ARG A 77 -27.53 -19.89 -3.68
C ARG A 77 -26.84 -19.28 -4.90
N LEU A 78 -25.91 -18.36 -4.66
CA LEU A 78 -25.07 -17.77 -5.70
C LEU A 78 -23.71 -18.45 -5.69
N PHE A 79 -23.46 -19.34 -6.64
CA PHE A 79 -22.15 -19.96 -6.81
C PHE A 79 -21.24 -19.02 -7.62
N LEU A 80 -20.32 -18.35 -6.93
CA LEU A 80 -19.38 -17.41 -7.56
C LEU A 80 -18.61 -18.05 -8.73
N LYS A 81 -18.24 -19.32 -8.61
CA LYS A 81 -17.58 -20.10 -9.67
C LYS A 81 -18.40 -20.19 -10.96
N GLU A 82 -19.72 -20.36 -10.86
CA GLU A 82 -20.62 -20.48 -12.01
C GLU A 82 -20.88 -19.11 -12.64
N LEU A 83 -20.90 -18.06 -11.81
CA LEU A 83 -21.07 -16.68 -12.27
C LEU A 83 -19.82 -16.13 -12.96
N ASN A 84 -18.63 -16.53 -12.52
CA ASN A 84 -17.36 -16.04 -13.06
C ASN A 84 -16.87 -16.85 -14.27
N LYS A 85 -17.32 -18.10 -14.44
CA LYS A 85 -16.87 -19.00 -15.50
C LYS A 85 -16.92 -18.38 -16.91
N PRO A 86 -18.03 -17.77 -17.36
CA PRO A 86 -18.10 -17.17 -18.70
C PRO A 86 -17.10 -16.01 -18.91
N ASP A 87 -16.85 -15.23 -17.85
CA ASP A 87 -15.89 -14.12 -17.91
C ASP A 87 -14.45 -14.64 -17.93
N MET A 88 -14.16 -15.75 -17.27
CA MET A 88 -12.85 -16.42 -17.31
C MET A 88 -12.58 -17.07 -18.68
N GLU A 89 -13.55 -17.79 -19.23
CA GLU A 89 -13.47 -18.37 -20.58
C GLU A 89 -13.15 -17.27 -21.61
N ARG A 90 -13.89 -16.16 -21.54
CA ARG A 90 -13.64 -15.02 -22.40
C ARG A 90 -12.24 -14.43 -22.20
N TYR A 91 -11.80 -14.27 -20.95
CA TYR A 91 -10.49 -13.73 -20.64
C TYR A 91 -9.36 -14.60 -21.19
N VAL A 92 -9.42 -15.92 -20.96
CA VAL A 92 -8.47 -16.90 -21.47
C VAL A 92 -8.47 -16.91 -22.99
N GLN A 93 -9.63 -16.93 -23.63
CA GLN A 93 -9.74 -16.87 -25.08
C GLN A 93 -9.14 -15.57 -25.66
N ASP A 94 -9.47 -14.42 -25.05
CA ASP A 94 -9.05 -13.11 -25.55
C ASP A 94 -7.52 -12.91 -25.42
N LEU A 95 -6.90 -13.39 -24.34
CA LEU A 95 -5.48 -13.16 -24.06
C LEU A 95 -4.54 -14.29 -24.48
N LEU A 96 -4.99 -15.53 -24.47
CA LEU A 96 -4.19 -16.71 -24.85
C LEU A 96 -4.67 -17.27 -26.19
N GLY A 97 -5.94 -17.65 -26.29
CA GLY A 97 -6.50 -18.32 -27.48
C GLY A 97 -6.41 -17.50 -28.78
N ARG A 98 -6.50 -16.17 -28.70
CA ARG A 98 -6.41 -15.29 -29.88
C ARG A 98 -5.00 -14.95 -30.33
N ARG A 99 -3.97 -15.33 -29.58
CA ARG A 99 -2.59 -14.99 -29.94
C ARG A 99 -2.12 -15.76 -31.16
N VAL A 100 -1.27 -15.14 -31.98
CA VAL A 100 -0.76 -15.74 -33.22
C VAL A 100 0.11 -16.98 -32.95
N ASP A 101 0.95 -16.90 -31.91
CA ASP A 101 1.80 -18.01 -31.46
C ASP A 101 0.97 -19.21 -30.97
N PHE A 102 -0.07 -18.96 -30.16
CA PHE A 102 -1.00 -20.01 -29.72
C PHE A 102 -1.80 -20.63 -30.87
N LYS A 103 -2.39 -19.80 -31.75
CA LYS A 103 -3.16 -20.28 -32.91
C LYS A 103 -2.34 -21.17 -33.86
N SER A 104 -1.05 -20.88 -33.97
CA SER A 104 -0.15 -21.69 -34.80
C SER A 104 0.02 -23.10 -34.21
N LEU A 105 0.07 -23.22 -32.87
CA LEU A 105 0.08 -24.52 -32.21
C LEU A 105 -1.28 -25.22 -32.29
N GLU A 106 -2.37 -24.48 -32.08
CA GLU A 106 -3.76 -24.97 -32.18
C GLU A 106 -4.05 -25.59 -33.56
N ALA A 107 -3.57 -24.98 -34.64
CA ALA A 107 -3.73 -25.52 -35.99
C ALA A 107 -3.08 -26.90 -36.19
N SER A 108 -2.14 -27.29 -35.32
CA SER A 108 -1.41 -28.56 -35.41
C SER A 108 -1.76 -29.54 -34.28
N HIS A 109 -2.57 -29.14 -33.30
CA HIS A 109 -2.87 -29.94 -32.10
C HIS A 109 -4.36 -29.78 -31.72
N GLU A 110 -5.16 -30.83 -31.91
CA GLU A 110 -6.59 -30.82 -31.59
C GLU A 110 -6.87 -30.57 -30.09
N GLU A 111 -5.94 -30.99 -29.22
CA GLU A 111 -6.01 -30.82 -27.75
C GLU A 111 -5.78 -29.37 -27.26
N ALA A 112 -5.51 -28.42 -28.16
CA ALA A 112 -5.25 -27.02 -27.76
C ALA A 112 -6.47 -26.35 -27.09
N SER A 113 -7.69 -26.72 -27.49
CA SER A 113 -8.92 -26.25 -26.82
C SER A 113 -8.99 -26.74 -25.37
N ASP A 114 -8.52 -27.97 -25.13
CA ASP A 114 -8.57 -28.59 -23.81
C ASP A 114 -7.69 -27.82 -22.82
N LEU A 115 -6.60 -27.21 -23.28
CA LEU A 115 -5.77 -26.36 -22.44
C LEU A 115 -6.56 -25.16 -21.90
N LEU A 116 -7.36 -24.49 -22.75
CA LEU A 116 -8.13 -23.32 -22.36
C LEU A 116 -9.22 -23.69 -21.34
N ASP A 117 -9.90 -24.81 -21.57
CA ASP A 117 -10.91 -25.34 -20.67
C ASP A 117 -10.31 -25.80 -19.34
N GLU A 118 -9.14 -26.45 -19.37
CA GLU A 118 -8.40 -26.91 -18.18
C GLU A 118 -8.05 -25.73 -17.26
N ILE A 119 -7.65 -24.57 -17.81
CA ILE A 119 -7.39 -23.35 -17.04
C ILE A 119 -8.65 -22.91 -16.28
N VAL A 120 -9.79 -22.81 -16.97
CA VAL A 120 -11.04 -22.35 -16.37
C VAL A 120 -11.52 -23.34 -15.30
N GLN A 121 -11.42 -24.64 -15.56
CA GLN A 121 -11.81 -25.68 -14.63
C GLN A 121 -10.96 -25.66 -13.35
N ARG A 122 -9.63 -25.57 -13.48
CA ARG A 122 -8.70 -25.56 -12.34
C ARG A 122 -8.75 -24.30 -11.50
N SER A 123 -9.26 -23.20 -12.04
CA SER A 123 -9.38 -21.93 -11.32
C SER A 123 -10.31 -21.99 -10.10
N GLN A 124 -11.25 -22.94 -10.08
CA GLN A 124 -12.31 -23.03 -9.07
C GLN A 124 -13.08 -21.71 -8.84
N GLY A 125 -13.13 -20.83 -9.85
CA GLY A 125 -13.79 -19.52 -9.76
C GLY A 125 -12.89 -18.37 -9.28
N VAL A 126 -11.59 -18.60 -9.08
CA VAL A 126 -10.60 -17.61 -8.65
C VAL A 126 -9.94 -16.94 -9.87
N PHE A 127 -10.37 -15.71 -10.18
CA PHE A 127 -9.90 -15.01 -11.39
C PHE A 127 -8.41 -14.64 -11.33
N LEU A 128 -7.89 -14.31 -10.13
CA LEU A 128 -6.47 -14.01 -9.95
C LEU A 128 -5.58 -15.20 -10.33
N TRP A 129 -6.05 -16.42 -10.07
CA TRP A 129 -5.35 -17.64 -10.46
C TRP A 129 -5.28 -17.75 -11.98
N VAL A 130 -6.41 -17.56 -12.68
CA VAL A 130 -6.46 -17.56 -14.16
C VAL A 130 -5.50 -16.52 -14.74
N TYR A 131 -5.48 -15.32 -14.17
CA TYR A 131 -4.56 -14.25 -14.57
C TYR A 131 -3.08 -14.69 -14.48
N LEU A 132 -2.68 -15.30 -13.37
CA LEU A 132 -1.30 -15.78 -13.16
C LEU A 132 -0.94 -16.92 -14.12
N VAL A 133 -1.86 -17.87 -14.30
CA VAL A 133 -1.67 -19.00 -15.21
C VAL A 133 -1.54 -18.55 -16.66
N VAL A 134 -2.42 -17.65 -17.12
CA VAL A 134 -2.35 -17.11 -18.49
C VAL A 134 -1.01 -16.41 -18.72
N ARG A 135 -0.50 -15.63 -17.74
CA ARG A 135 0.84 -15.04 -17.84
C ARG A 135 1.94 -16.10 -17.94
N SER A 136 1.89 -17.11 -17.08
CA SER A 136 2.84 -18.23 -17.09
C SER A 136 2.86 -18.95 -18.44
N LEU A 137 1.69 -19.20 -19.05
CA LEU A 137 1.58 -19.84 -20.36
C LEU A 137 2.04 -18.93 -21.50
N ILE A 138 1.76 -17.63 -21.44
CA ILE A 138 2.30 -16.65 -22.40
C ILE A 138 3.83 -16.64 -22.38
N ASP A 139 4.45 -16.73 -21.20
CA ASP A 139 5.90 -16.82 -21.10
C ASP A 139 6.43 -18.16 -21.64
N GLY A 140 5.66 -19.25 -21.54
CA GLY A 140 5.97 -20.51 -22.22
C GLY A 140 5.94 -20.39 -23.73
N LEU A 141 4.90 -19.76 -24.28
CA LEU A 141 4.80 -19.48 -25.73
C LEU A 141 5.97 -18.63 -26.23
N ARG A 142 6.38 -17.61 -25.46
CA ARG A 142 7.56 -16.77 -25.80
C ARG A 142 8.86 -17.58 -25.81
N ASN A 143 8.94 -18.62 -25.01
CA ASN A 143 10.07 -19.56 -24.98
C ASN A 143 9.94 -20.69 -26.02
N ALA A 144 8.93 -20.62 -26.90
CA ALA A 144 8.61 -21.64 -27.90
C ALA A 144 8.34 -23.03 -27.30
N ASP A 145 7.73 -23.08 -26.11
CA ASP A 145 7.26 -24.32 -25.50
C ASP A 145 6.27 -25.03 -26.45
N ARG A 146 6.41 -26.35 -26.57
CA ARG A 146 5.47 -27.23 -27.29
C ARG A 146 4.15 -27.34 -26.53
N MET A 147 3.07 -27.74 -27.20
CA MET A 147 1.75 -27.93 -26.57
C MET A 147 1.80 -28.83 -25.32
N SER A 148 2.54 -29.94 -25.39
CA SER A 148 2.75 -30.85 -24.25
C SER A 148 3.41 -30.16 -23.04
N GLN A 149 4.38 -29.26 -23.29
CA GLN A 149 5.07 -28.50 -22.24
C GLN A 149 4.15 -27.43 -21.64
N LEU A 150 3.22 -26.87 -22.42
CA LEU A 150 2.20 -25.94 -21.90
C LEU A 150 1.22 -26.64 -20.96
N HIS A 151 0.75 -27.86 -21.30
CA HIS A 151 -0.07 -28.67 -20.38
C HIS A 151 0.72 -29.07 -19.12
N GLU A 152 1.98 -29.50 -19.28
CA GLU A 152 2.84 -29.83 -18.13
C GLU A 152 3.01 -28.62 -17.21
N ARG A 153 3.29 -27.44 -17.79
CA ARG A 153 3.36 -26.17 -17.06
C ARG A 153 2.06 -25.91 -16.32
N LEU A 154 0.91 -25.96 -16.98
CA LEU A 154 -0.40 -25.75 -16.34
C LEU A 154 -0.63 -26.71 -15.17
N ARG A 155 -0.32 -28.00 -15.35
CA ARG A 155 -0.57 -29.03 -14.34
C ARG A 155 0.34 -28.91 -13.13
N SER A 156 1.57 -28.41 -13.32
CA SER A 156 2.53 -28.17 -12.24
C SER A 156 2.15 -26.98 -11.34
N LEU A 157 1.27 -26.08 -11.79
CA LEU A 157 0.88 -24.90 -11.02
C LEU A 157 -0.14 -25.27 -9.92
N PRO A 158 0.11 -24.90 -8.65
CA PRO A 158 -0.83 -25.14 -7.55
C PRO A 158 -2.17 -24.46 -7.78
N SER A 159 -3.28 -25.11 -7.43
CA SER A 159 -4.63 -24.53 -7.53
C SER A 159 -4.95 -23.54 -6.41
N ASP A 160 -4.29 -23.69 -5.25
CA ASP A 160 -4.39 -22.72 -4.16
C ASP A 160 -3.50 -21.48 -4.44
N LEU A 161 -4.01 -20.29 -4.12
CA LEU A 161 -3.30 -19.04 -4.39
C LEU A 161 -2.05 -18.87 -3.53
N GLU A 162 -2.08 -19.28 -2.27
CA GLU A 162 -0.94 -19.17 -1.36
C GLU A 162 0.18 -20.08 -1.83
N ASP A 163 -0.14 -21.34 -2.16
CA ASP A 163 0.82 -22.28 -2.73
C ASP A 163 1.36 -21.80 -4.08
N TYR A 164 0.54 -21.15 -4.91
CA TYR A 164 1.02 -20.55 -6.15
C TYR A 164 1.97 -19.37 -5.86
N PHE A 165 1.66 -18.46 -4.93
CA PHE A 165 2.60 -17.40 -4.56
C PHE A 165 3.91 -17.96 -4.02
N ARG A 166 3.86 -19.02 -3.20
CA ARG A 166 5.03 -19.77 -2.72
C ARG A 166 5.82 -20.36 -3.88
N HIS A 167 5.16 -21.00 -4.84
CA HIS A 167 5.78 -21.52 -6.06
C HIS A 167 6.49 -20.41 -6.85
N ILE A 168 5.85 -19.26 -7.06
CA ILE A 168 6.47 -18.11 -7.74
C ILE A 168 7.70 -17.64 -6.96
N PHE A 169 7.57 -17.44 -5.65
CA PHE A 169 8.64 -16.94 -4.80
C PHE A 169 9.86 -17.86 -4.79
N LEU A 170 9.66 -19.17 -4.64
CA LEU A 170 10.73 -20.18 -4.62
C LEU A 170 11.36 -20.40 -6.00
N SER A 171 10.68 -20.05 -7.09
CA SER A 171 11.24 -20.13 -8.44
C SER A 171 12.21 -18.98 -8.78
N LEU A 172 12.35 -17.99 -7.90
CA LEU A 172 13.18 -16.81 -8.14
C LEU A 172 14.68 -17.14 -7.91
N ASP A 173 15.56 -16.57 -8.73
CA ASP A 173 17.00 -16.85 -8.72
C ASP A 173 17.67 -16.55 -7.36
N ASP A 174 18.55 -17.42 -6.90
CA ASP A 174 19.23 -17.26 -5.62
C ASP A 174 20.26 -16.12 -5.60
N PHE A 175 20.80 -15.72 -6.76
CA PHE A 175 21.79 -14.64 -6.82
C PHE A 175 21.25 -13.30 -6.29
N CYS A 176 19.94 -13.05 -6.45
CA CYS A 176 19.30 -11.82 -5.99
C CYS A 176 18.53 -12.00 -4.67
N ARG A 177 18.86 -13.02 -3.86
CA ARG A 177 18.11 -13.39 -2.66
C ARG A 177 18.02 -12.26 -1.61
N GLN A 178 19.14 -11.60 -1.32
CA GLN A 178 19.21 -10.53 -0.32
C GLN A 178 18.53 -9.22 -0.78
N PRO A 179 18.83 -8.66 -1.97
CA PRO A 179 18.12 -7.48 -2.46
C PRO A 179 16.62 -7.73 -2.67
N ARG A 180 16.22 -8.96 -3.01
CA ARG A 180 14.81 -9.37 -3.06
C ARG A 180 14.16 -9.31 -1.68
N SER A 181 14.82 -9.84 -0.66
CA SER A 181 14.28 -9.83 0.70
C SER A 181 14.05 -8.41 1.17
N HIS A 182 15.06 -7.54 1.02
CA HIS A 182 14.96 -6.13 1.39
C HIS A 182 13.81 -5.43 0.65
N MET A 183 13.68 -5.66 -0.66
CA MET A 183 12.60 -5.12 -1.48
C MET A 183 11.21 -5.53 -0.95
N PHE A 184 10.97 -6.81 -0.67
CA PHE A 184 9.68 -7.26 -0.14
C PHE A 184 9.43 -6.72 1.27
N GLN A 185 10.43 -6.72 2.14
CA GLN A 185 10.26 -6.20 3.50
C GLN A 185 9.95 -4.71 3.51
N VAL A 186 10.57 -3.90 2.64
CA VAL A 186 10.23 -2.49 2.44
C VAL A 186 8.80 -2.34 1.90
N ALA A 187 8.39 -3.17 0.94
CA ALA A 187 7.02 -3.14 0.42
C ALA A 187 5.98 -3.47 1.52
N ILE A 188 6.31 -4.41 2.41
CA ILE A 188 5.47 -4.87 3.53
C ILE A 188 5.35 -3.79 4.61
N ALA A 189 6.49 -3.19 5.01
CA ALA A 189 6.59 -2.20 6.07
C ALA A 189 6.08 -0.81 5.67
N SER A 190 6.08 -0.50 4.37
CA SER A 190 5.65 0.82 3.91
C SER A 190 4.16 1.10 4.16
N CYS A 191 3.88 2.32 4.63
CA CYS A 191 2.54 2.79 4.96
C CYS A 191 1.65 2.96 3.71
N ARG A 192 2.30 3.27 2.60
CA ARG A 192 1.76 3.44 1.26
C ARG A 192 2.79 2.91 0.27
N PRO A 193 2.35 2.50 -0.93
CA PRO A 193 3.23 2.14 -2.03
C PRO A 193 4.29 3.22 -2.27
N LEU A 194 5.57 2.83 -2.29
CA LEU A 194 6.66 3.77 -2.54
C LEU A 194 6.89 3.94 -4.05
N SER A 195 7.56 5.02 -4.43
CA SER A 195 7.93 5.25 -5.84
C SER A 195 9.00 4.26 -6.30
N PRO A 196 9.13 3.98 -7.61
CA PRO A 196 10.27 3.23 -8.14
C PRO A 196 11.61 3.89 -7.78
N LEU A 197 11.67 5.22 -7.71
CA LEU A 197 12.88 5.93 -7.33
C LEU A 197 13.32 5.61 -5.89
N ALA A 198 12.39 5.40 -4.95
CA ALA A 198 12.72 4.96 -3.59
C ALA A 198 13.39 3.58 -3.59
N TYR A 199 12.92 2.64 -4.41
CA TYR A 199 13.55 1.32 -4.56
C TYR A 199 14.90 1.38 -5.29
N TRP A 200 15.09 2.35 -6.19
CA TRP A 200 16.42 2.59 -6.76
C TRP A 200 17.42 2.97 -5.66
N TYR A 201 17.02 3.87 -4.76
CA TYR A 201 17.87 4.31 -3.65
C TYR A 201 18.02 3.23 -2.58
N LEU A 202 17.03 2.34 -2.38
CA LEU A 202 17.18 1.15 -1.55
C LEU A 202 18.40 0.33 -1.98
N ASP A 203 18.49 0.00 -3.27
CA ASP A 203 19.63 -0.74 -3.82
C ASP A 203 20.93 0.07 -3.70
N ALA A 204 20.90 1.37 -4.00
CA ALA A 204 22.10 2.22 -3.93
C ALA A 204 22.68 2.32 -2.50
N HIS A 205 21.84 2.22 -1.47
CA HIS A 205 22.27 2.22 -0.07
C HIS A 205 22.92 0.90 0.36
N GLU A 206 22.73 -0.19 -0.39
CA GLU A 206 23.47 -1.44 -0.18
C GLU A 206 24.94 -1.26 -0.64
N ASP A 207 25.15 -0.50 -1.72
CA ASP A 207 26.50 -0.18 -2.23
C ASP A 207 27.20 0.90 -1.38
N ASP A 208 26.47 1.94 -0.96
CA ASP A 208 26.97 3.01 -0.09
C ASP A 208 25.93 3.42 0.97
N PRO A 209 26.03 2.86 2.20
CA PRO A 209 25.10 3.19 3.30
C PRO A 209 25.13 4.67 3.74
N THR A 210 26.20 5.39 3.44
CA THR A 210 26.43 6.78 3.89
C THR A 210 25.96 7.83 2.89
N MET A 211 25.64 7.40 1.66
CA MET A 211 25.27 8.23 0.52
C MET A 211 24.22 9.30 0.85
N THR A 212 23.23 8.93 1.67
CA THR A 212 22.11 9.82 2.00
C THR A 212 22.57 11.12 2.64
N LEU A 213 23.49 11.05 3.61
CA LEU A 213 23.90 12.22 4.39
C LEU A 213 25.03 12.99 3.69
N SER A 214 25.85 12.32 2.89
CA SER A 214 26.99 12.89 2.17
C SER A 214 26.62 13.59 0.86
N MET A 215 25.54 13.19 0.20
CA MET A 215 25.21 13.77 -1.11
C MET A 215 24.81 15.26 -1.03
N PRO A 216 24.99 16.04 -2.10
CA PRO A 216 24.40 17.38 -2.20
C PRO A 216 22.86 17.33 -2.25
N CYS A 217 22.21 18.38 -1.76
CA CYS A 217 20.76 18.55 -1.91
C CYS A 217 20.47 19.35 -3.19
N GLU A 218 20.50 18.66 -4.33
CA GLU A 218 20.39 19.27 -5.66
C GLU A 218 19.42 18.51 -6.57
N ALA A 219 18.70 19.24 -7.43
CA ALA A 219 17.80 18.65 -8.41
C ALA A 219 18.60 17.76 -9.35
N THR A 220 18.16 16.52 -9.49
CA THR A 220 18.63 15.68 -10.59
C THR A 220 17.79 15.94 -11.84
N SER A 221 18.31 15.60 -13.02
CA SER A 221 17.58 15.79 -14.28
C SER A 221 16.39 14.84 -14.37
N GLU A 222 15.30 15.26 -15.02
CA GLU A 222 14.15 14.39 -15.31
C GLU A 222 14.59 13.12 -16.06
N GLN A 223 15.56 13.24 -16.96
CA GLN A 223 16.14 12.10 -17.67
C GLN A 223 16.80 11.12 -16.70
N SER A 224 17.57 11.60 -15.71
CA SER A 224 18.17 10.73 -14.70
C SER A 224 17.12 9.99 -13.87
N ILE A 225 16.02 10.66 -13.51
CA ILE A 225 14.91 10.02 -12.80
C ILE A 225 14.31 8.92 -13.68
N TYR A 226 14.00 9.24 -14.94
CA TYR A 226 13.44 8.29 -15.89
C TYR A 226 14.33 7.05 -16.07
N ASP A 227 15.64 7.25 -16.25
CA ASP A 227 16.59 6.15 -16.42
C ASP A 227 16.63 5.24 -15.17
N LYS A 228 16.59 5.83 -13.98
CA LYS A 228 16.49 5.11 -12.70
C LYS A 228 15.18 4.34 -12.57
N GLU A 229 14.06 4.92 -12.97
CA GLU A 229 12.76 4.23 -12.97
C GLU A 229 12.75 3.03 -13.91
N ILE A 230 13.30 3.17 -15.13
CA ILE A 230 13.40 2.07 -16.10
C ILE A 230 14.30 0.95 -15.57
N ALA A 231 15.46 1.29 -14.99
CA ALA A 231 16.33 0.32 -14.36
C ALA A 231 15.62 -0.42 -13.22
N THR A 232 14.92 0.33 -12.36
CA THR A 232 14.20 -0.24 -11.21
C THR A 232 13.04 -1.13 -11.63
N ARG A 233 12.33 -0.80 -12.71
CA ARG A 233 11.31 -1.68 -13.30
C ARG A 233 11.87 -3.04 -13.64
N ARG A 234 13.00 -3.09 -14.34
CA ARG A 234 13.66 -4.35 -14.70
C ARG A 234 14.07 -5.15 -13.46
N ARG A 235 14.56 -4.48 -12.41
CA ARG A 235 14.93 -5.12 -11.15
C ARG A 235 13.71 -5.69 -10.41
N ILE A 236 12.62 -4.94 -10.30
CA ILE A 236 11.38 -5.41 -9.68
C ILE A 236 10.81 -6.61 -10.44
N ASP A 237 10.75 -6.54 -11.77
CA ASP A 237 10.27 -7.64 -12.60
C ASP A 237 11.12 -8.90 -12.40
N GLY A 238 12.44 -8.77 -12.43
CA GLY A 238 13.37 -9.89 -12.24
C GLY A 238 13.38 -10.47 -10.81
N ARG A 239 13.20 -9.62 -9.79
CA ARG A 239 13.26 -10.03 -8.36
C ARG A 239 11.92 -10.49 -7.78
N SER A 240 10.80 -10.17 -8.43
CA SER A 240 9.45 -10.48 -7.90
C SER A 240 8.61 -11.40 -8.79
N LYS A 241 8.95 -11.58 -10.08
CA LYS A 241 8.13 -12.32 -11.06
C LYS A 241 6.65 -11.90 -11.05
N GLY A 242 6.40 -10.61 -10.83
CA GLY A 242 5.05 -10.04 -10.83
C GLY A 242 4.29 -10.17 -9.51
N LEU A 243 4.93 -10.57 -8.41
CA LEU A 243 4.36 -10.40 -7.06
C LEU A 243 4.32 -8.92 -6.65
N LEU A 244 5.25 -8.12 -7.17
CA LEU A 244 5.21 -6.66 -7.15
C LEU A 244 5.08 -6.15 -8.58
N GLU A 245 4.34 -5.05 -8.75
CA GLU A 245 4.15 -4.38 -10.05
C GLU A 245 4.36 -2.87 -9.93
N ILE A 246 4.93 -2.29 -10.97
CA ILE A 246 4.96 -0.82 -11.12
C ILE A 246 3.67 -0.35 -11.77
N THR A 247 2.98 0.53 -11.07
CA THR A 247 1.70 1.09 -11.43
C THR A 247 1.96 2.42 -12.15
N PRO A 248 1.36 2.66 -13.33
CA PRO A 248 1.55 3.93 -14.02
C PRO A 248 0.82 5.06 -13.26
N PRO A 249 1.22 6.32 -13.49
CA PRO A 249 0.46 7.48 -13.02
C PRO A 249 -1.03 7.35 -13.35
N SER A 250 -1.89 7.77 -12.43
CA SER A 250 -3.34 7.63 -12.56
C SER A 250 -4.08 8.92 -12.18
N TRP A 251 -5.40 8.93 -12.34
CA TRP A 251 -6.23 10.09 -12.01
C TRP A 251 -6.13 10.54 -10.53
N TRP A 252 -5.56 9.73 -9.65
CA TRP A 252 -5.38 10.01 -8.22
C TRP A 252 -3.95 10.39 -7.82
N GLY A 253 -2.97 10.28 -8.73
CA GLY A 253 -1.56 10.56 -8.46
C GLY A 253 -0.73 10.60 -9.74
N LEU A 254 0.16 11.57 -9.86
CA LEU A 254 0.98 11.84 -11.03
C LEU A 254 2.25 11.00 -11.12
N ALA A 255 2.55 10.21 -10.08
CA ALA A 255 3.76 9.42 -9.99
C ALA A 255 3.48 7.90 -10.04
N SER A 256 4.43 7.16 -10.62
CA SER A 256 4.42 5.70 -10.58
C SER A 256 4.61 5.20 -9.14
N ARG A 257 4.05 4.03 -8.82
CA ARG A 257 4.19 3.38 -7.51
C ARG A 257 4.55 1.91 -7.66
N VAL A 258 5.17 1.32 -6.64
CA VAL A 258 5.44 -0.12 -6.56
C VAL A 258 4.43 -0.75 -5.61
N GLU A 259 3.56 -1.60 -6.14
CA GLU A 259 2.45 -2.19 -5.41
C GLU A 259 2.51 -3.71 -5.47
N PHE A 260 1.90 -4.37 -4.48
CA PHE A 260 1.59 -5.80 -4.62
C PHE A 260 0.62 -5.99 -5.77
N LEU A 261 0.81 -7.05 -6.55
CA LEU A 261 -0.14 -7.46 -7.59
C LEU A 261 -1.57 -7.51 -7.05
N HIS A 262 -1.71 -8.02 -5.83
CA HIS A 262 -2.97 -8.12 -5.12
C HIS A 262 -2.74 -8.14 -3.61
N TRP A 263 -3.75 -7.75 -2.81
CA TRP A 263 -3.62 -7.71 -1.35
C TRP A 263 -3.32 -9.09 -0.74
N THR A 264 -3.82 -10.17 -1.34
CA THR A 264 -3.51 -11.55 -0.89
C THR A 264 -2.03 -11.90 -1.01
N VAL A 265 -1.27 -11.24 -1.89
CA VAL A 265 0.20 -11.40 -1.95
C VAL A 265 0.84 -10.81 -0.70
N ARG A 266 0.34 -9.66 -0.23
CA ARG A 266 0.81 -9.06 1.03
C ARG A 266 0.51 -9.98 2.20
N ASP A 267 -0.69 -10.55 2.26
CA ASP A 267 -1.08 -11.46 3.35
C ASP A 267 -0.22 -12.72 3.35
N PHE A 268 0.01 -13.32 2.18
CA PHE A 268 0.94 -14.44 2.02
C PHE A 268 2.34 -14.10 2.55
N LEU A 269 2.89 -12.95 2.18
CA LEU A 269 4.21 -12.53 2.65
C LEU A 269 4.24 -12.22 4.15
N MET A 270 3.11 -11.86 4.76
CA MET A 270 2.98 -11.61 6.21
C MET A 270 2.83 -12.88 7.06
N THR A 271 2.67 -14.06 6.44
CA THR A 271 2.65 -15.34 7.18
C THR A 271 3.96 -15.58 7.93
N SER A 272 3.91 -16.28 9.07
CA SER A 272 5.11 -16.53 9.89
C SER A 272 6.20 -17.29 9.13
N GLU A 273 5.82 -18.21 8.24
CA GLU A 273 6.75 -18.92 7.35
C GLU A 273 7.48 -17.95 6.43
N MET A 274 6.75 -17.11 5.69
CA MET A 274 7.36 -16.17 4.76
C MET A 274 8.19 -15.09 5.46
N GLN A 275 7.74 -14.61 6.61
CA GLN A 275 8.54 -13.70 7.44
C GLN A 275 9.85 -14.34 7.89
N ALA A 276 9.86 -15.62 8.25
CA ALA A 276 11.09 -16.35 8.57
C ALA A 276 12.01 -16.50 7.35
N ILE A 277 11.45 -16.81 6.17
CA ILE A 277 12.23 -16.90 4.92
C ILE A 277 12.87 -15.55 4.57
N LEU A 278 12.09 -14.46 4.60
CA LEU A 278 12.59 -13.11 4.33
C LEU A 278 13.69 -12.73 5.32
N LYS A 279 13.49 -13.01 6.61
CA LYS A 279 14.49 -12.75 7.64
C LYS A 279 15.78 -13.57 7.47
N ASN A 280 15.67 -14.81 6.99
CA ASN A 280 16.85 -15.63 6.70
C ASN A 280 17.60 -15.18 5.44
N HIS A 281 16.93 -14.40 4.58
CA HIS A 281 17.45 -13.96 3.29
C HIS A 281 18.01 -12.53 3.31
N GLN A 282 17.78 -11.75 4.37
CA GLN A 282 18.31 -10.38 4.51
C GLN A 282 19.70 -10.34 5.15
N ASP A 283 20.30 -9.16 5.17
CA ASP A 283 21.46 -8.89 6.03
C ASP A 283 21.07 -8.85 7.52
N ASN A 284 22.04 -9.17 8.38
CA ASN A 284 21.83 -9.28 9.82
C ASN A 284 21.43 -7.95 10.48
N ASP A 285 21.88 -6.82 9.93
CA ASP A 285 21.62 -5.47 10.41
C ASP A 285 20.53 -4.75 9.60
N PHE A 286 19.93 -5.42 8.62
CA PHE A 286 18.87 -4.81 7.82
C PHE A 286 17.61 -4.55 8.65
N ASN A 287 17.14 -3.32 8.56
CA ASN A 287 15.86 -2.88 9.11
C ASN A 287 15.07 -2.13 8.04
N ALA A 288 13.90 -2.67 7.67
CA ALA A 288 13.06 -2.13 6.62
C ALA A 288 12.60 -0.69 6.89
N ASP A 289 12.22 -0.38 8.13
CA ASP A 289 11.78 0.96 8.52
C ASP A 289 12.93 1.98 8.37
N PHE A 290 14.13 1.63 8.82
CA PHE A 290 15.30 2.49 8.62
C PHE A 290 15.67 2.64 7.14
N ALA A 291 15.58 1.57 6.36
CA ALA A 291 15.82 1.60 4.92
C ALA A 291 14.81 2.52 4.21
N ILE A 292 13.53 2.51 4.62
CA ILE A 292 12.51 3.45 4.15
C ILE A 292 12.91 4.89 4.47
N CYS A 293 13.34 5.18 5.70
CA CYS A 293 13.80 6.52 6.08
C CYS A 293 14.94 6.99 5.17
N ARG A 294 15.97 6.15 4.96
CA ARG A 294 17.11 6.46 4.10
C ARG A 294 16.65 6.74 2.67
N ALA A 295 15.94 5.80 2.05
CA ALA A 295 15.49 5.90 0.66
C ALA A 295 14.63 7.13 0.40
N LEU A 296 13.67 7.44 1.29
CA LEU A 296 12.77 8.59 1.11
C LEU A 296 13.49 9.93 1.33
N LEU A 297 14.46 10.00 2.26
CA LEU A 297 15.28 11.20 2.41
C LEU A 297 16.16 11.44 1.19
N THR A 298 16.78 10.39 0.64
CA THR A 298 17.59 10.50 -0.58
C THR A 298 16.75 10.92 -1.77
N GLN A 299 15.55 10.34 -1.93
CA GLN A 299 14.60 10.74 -2.95
C GLN A 299 14.25 12.23 -2.81
N LEU A 300 13.87 12.66 -1.60
CA LEU A 300 13.50 14.04 -1.33
C LEU A 300 14.64 15.02 -1.70
N ARG A 301 15.89 14.68 -1.36
CA ARG A 301 17.07 15.51 -1.68
C ARG A 301 17.22 15.76 -3.19
N VAL A 302 16.86 14.80 -4.03
CA VAL A 302 16.99 14.94 -5.50
C VAL A 302 15.73 15.47 -6.19
N THR A 303 14.55 15.33 -5.59
CA THR A 303 13.28 15.73 -6.22
C THR A 303 12.72 17.05 -5.69
N ALA A 304 12.99 17.42 -4.44
CA ALA A 304 12.27 18.49 -3.77
C ALA A 304 12.69 19.91 -4.24
N THR A 305 13.64 20.00 -5.15
CA THR A 305 14.03 21.25 -5.82
C THR A 305 13.50 21.37 -7.25
N MET A 306 12.69 20.41 -7.72
CA MET A 306 12.04 20.46 -9.03
C MET A 306 10.80 21.35 -8.99
N SER A 307 10.63 22.18 -10.01
CA SER A 307 9.70 23.33 -10.04
C SER A 307 8.22 23.01 -10.30
N SER A 308 7.80 21.73 -10.25
CA SER A 308 6.44 21.31 -10.61
C SER A 308 5.49 21.35 -9.42
N THR A 309 4.54 22.29 -9.43
CA THR A 309 3.47 22.41 -8.41
C THR A 309 2.46 21.26 -8.45
N ASP A 310 2.25 20.64 -9.60
CA ASP A 310 1.18 19.66 -9.79
C ASP A 310 1.48 18.32 -9.08
N ALA A 311 2.76 17.99 -8.89
CA ALA A 311 3.21 16.73 -8.27
C ALA A 311 3.61 16.88 -6.79
N TYR A 312 3.36 18.05 -6.18
CA TYR A 312 3.81 18.36 -4.82
C TYR A 312 3.37 17.33 -3.76
N ARG A 313 2.11 16.88 -3.81
CA ARG A 313 1.61 15.85 -2.89
C ARG A 313 2.35 14.52 -3.04
N ASP A 314 2.58 14.09 -4.28
CA ASP A 314 3.23 12.81 -4.59
C ASP A 314 4.73 12.80 -4.30
N ILE A 315 5.38 13.96 -4.41
CA ILE A 315 6.83 14.13 -4.26
C ILE A 315 7.22 14.45 -2.82
N ILE A 316 6.37 15.18 -2.10
CA ILE A 316 6.71 15.73 -0.77
C ILE A 316 5.80 15.13 0.32
N ILE A 317 4.48 15.26 0.20
CA ILE A 317 3.53 14.91 1.27
C ILE A 317 3.45 13.40 1.52
N ASP A 318 3.32 12.58 0.48
CA ASP A 318 3.24 11.12 0.65
C ASP A 318 4.53 10.51 1.22
N PRO A 319 5.73 10.86 0.70
CA PRO A 319 7.00 10.47 1.31
C PRO A 319 7.17 10.95 2.76
N LEU A 320 6.71 12.16 3.09
CA LEU A 320 6.71 12.70 4.45
C LEU A 320 5.99 11.77 5.44
N GLU A 321 4.78 11.35 5.09
CA GLU A 321 3.97 10.52 5.99
C GLU A 321 4.59 9.14 6.21
N CYS A 322 5.04 8.47 5.15
CA CYS A 322 5.70 7.18 5.29
C CYS A 322 7.07 7.28 5.96
N PHE A 323 7.83 8.37 5.77
CA PHE A 323 9.09 8.59 6.47
C PHE A 323 8.89 8.63 7.98
N PHE A 324 7.91 9.39 8.48
CA PHE A 324 7.68 9.48 9.92
C PHE A 324 7.12 8.21 10.54
N LEU A 325 6.22 7.51 9.84
CA LEU A 325 5.71 6.22 10.32
C LEU A 325 6.83 5.18 10.40
N ALA A 326 7.72 5.14 9.40
CA ALA A 326 8.90 4.29 9.45
C ALA A 326 9.86 4.71 10.58
N ALA A 327 10.13 5.99 10.76
CA ALA A 327 10.99 6.48 11.84
C ALA A 327 10.45 6.14 13.23
N GLU A 328 9.13 6.21 13.44
CA GLU A 328 8.46 5.78 14.67
C GLU A 328 8.62 4.27 14.88
N SER A 329 8.30 3.46 13.86
CA SER A 329 8.38 2.00 13.94
C SER A 329 9.81 1.52 14.19
N PHE A 330 10.80 2.16 13.56
CA PHE A 330 12.22 1.95 13.86
C PHE A 330 12.55 2.32 15.31
N GLY A 331 12.12 3.51 15.76
CA GLY A 331 12.28 3.98 17.13
C GLY A 331 11.77 3.00 18.17
N ARG A 332 10.58 2.46 17.94
CA ARG A 332 9.91 1.49 18.81
C ARG A 332 10.57 0.12 18.78
N SER A 333 11.00 -0.36 17.62
CA SER A 333 11.58 -1.71 17.46
C SER A 333 13.04 -1.79 17.93
N GLN A 334 13.84 -0.76 17.66
CA GLN A 334 15.27 -0.73 18.01
C GLN A 334 15.56 0.01 19.32
N ASN A 335 14.56 0.69 19.91
CA ASN A 335 14.75 1.59 21.05
C ASN A 335 15.81 2.69 20.79
N VAL A 336 15.99 3.08 19.52
CA VAL A 336 16.90 4.14 19.04
C VAL A 336 16.22 4.91 17.92
N SER A 337 16.37 6.24 17.90
CA SER A 337 15.80 7.09 16.85
C SER A 337 16.82 7.44 15.77
N PRO A 338 16.44 7.54 14.49
CA PRO A 338 17.33 7.97 13.41
C PRO A 338 17.43 9.50 13.38
N ILE A 339 17.95 10.09 14.47
CA ILE A 339 17.92 11.54 14.73
C ILE A 339 18.53 12.33 13.58
N ASP A 340 19.71 11.93 13.09
CA ASP A 340 20.40 12.64 12.01
C ASP A 340 19.56 12.67 10.72
N TYR A 341 18.85 11.59 10.42
CA TYR A 341 17.97 11.51 9.25
C TYR A 341 16.71 12.35 9.44
N ILE A 342 16.12 12.37 10.63
CA ILE A 342 14.94 13.20 10.94
C ILE A 342 15.30 14.69 10.84
N ASP A 343 16.45 15.07 11.39
CA ASP A 343 16.96 16.45 11.35
C ASP A 343 17.27 16.89 9.92
N GLU A 344 17.91 16.01 9.16
CA GLU A 344 18.24 16.27 7.78
C GLU A 344 16.99 16.34 6.90
N PHE A 345 15.99 15.48 7.15
CA PHE A 345 14.69 15.53 6.49
C PHE A 345 14.01 16.88 6.72
N LYS A 346 13.96 17.35 7.97
CA LYS A 346 13.44 18.68 8.30
C LYS A 346 14.17 19.77 7.53
N ARG A 347 15.51 19.72 7.51
CA ARG A 347 16.36 20.72 6.83
C ARG A 347 16.03 20.81 5.34
N VAL A 348 15.90 19.68 4.67
CA VAL A 348 15.57 19.62 3.24
C VAL A 348 14.18 20.20 2.99
N ILE A 349 13.18 19.83 3.79
CA ILE A 349 11.82 20.37 3.65
C ILE A 349 11.76 21.89 3.86
N ASP A 350 12.46 22.41 4.87
CA ASP A 350 12.49 23.85 5.11
C ASP A 350 13.12 24.60 3.92
N GLN A 351 14.14 24.03 3.28
CA GLN A 351 14.73 24.59 2.05
C GLN A 351 13.73 24.59 0.89
N CYS A 352 12.89 23.56 0.77
CA CYS A 352 11.84 23.48 -0.26
C CYS A 352 10.74 24.51 0.00
N THR A 353 10.33 24.68 1.26
CA THR A 353 9.34 25.67 1.69
C THR A 353 9.73 27.08 1.25
N LEU A 354 11.00 27.45 1.41
CA LEU A 354 11.53 28.76 0.98
C LEU A 354 11.37 28.98 -0.53
N LYS A 355 11.47 27.92 -1.35
CA LYS A 355 11.29 27.99 -2.80
C LYS A 355 9.82 28.04 -3.21
N MET A 356 8.98 27.23 -2.56
CA MET A 356 7.57 27.04 -2.95
C MET A 356 6.60 28.07 -2.36
N ARG A 357 7.05 28.86 -1.38
CA ARG A 357 6.23 29.84 -0.64
C ARG A 357 5.03 29.23 0.12
N THR A 358 4.97 27.91 0.23
CA THR A 358 4.02 27.16 1.06
C THR A 358 4.78 26.18 1.94
N SER A 359 4.40 26.09 3.20
CA SER A 359 5.01 25.16 4.16
C SER A 359 4.29 23.81 4.10
N PRO A 360 4.99 22.70 3.79
CA PRO A 360 4.40 21.35 3.82
C PRO A 360 3.86 20.99 5.21
N TRP A 361 4.39 21.63 6.26
CA TRP A 361 3.95 21.43 7.63
C TRP A 361 2.47 21.84 7.83
N HIS A 362 2.01 22.90 7.14
CA HIS A 362 0.60 23.34 7.22
C HIS A 362 -0.36 22.33 6.59
N GLU A 363 0.01 21.68 5.49
CA GLU A 363 -0.82 20.63 4.87
C GLU A 363 -0.93 19.39 5.74
N LEU A 364 0.08 19.14 6.57
CA LEU A 364 0.05 18.11 7.62
C LEU A 364 -0.65 18.56 8.91
N GLY A 365 -1.25 19.77 8.92
CA GLY A 365 -2.02 20.31 10.02
C GLY A 365 -1.18 20.77 11.22
N CYS A 366 0.12 21.01 11.04
CA CYS A 366 1.05 21.33 12.12
C CYS A 366 1.73 22.69 11.92
N GLU A 367 1.77 23.50 12.98
CA GLU A 367 2.41 24.83 12.98
C GLU A 367 3.94 24.75 13.10
N SER A 368 4.47 23.63 13.60
CA SER A 368 5.90 23.43 13.77
C SER A 368 6.29 21.96 13.66
N PHE A 369 7.55 21.70 13.32
CA PHE A 369 8.08 20.35 13.18
C PHE A 369 8.01 19.54 14.48
N ILE A 370 8.26 20.18 15.64
CA ILE A 370 8.20 19.47 16.92
C ILE A 370 6.77 19.03 17.27
N LYS A 371 5.75 19.84 16.92
CA LYS A 371 4.34 19.45 17.05
C LYS A 371 3.99 18.28 16.13
N LEU A 372 4.54 18.28 14.90
CA LEU A 372 4.40 17.15 13.98
C LEU A 372 5.07 15.87 14.52
N ALA A 373 6.27 15.99 15.09
CA ALA A 373 6.99 14.87 15.71
C ALA A 373 6.21 14.28 16.90
N ILE A 374 5.54 15.13 17.69
CA ILE A 374 4.58 14.70 18.72
C ILE A 374 3.37 14.02 18.06
N ASP A 375 2.90 14.54 16.94
CA ASP A 375 1.79 13.99 16.18
C ASP A 375 2.05 12.65 15.50
N ARG A 376 3.32 12.30 15.32
CA ARG A 376 3.76 11.03 14.75
C ARG A 376 4.44 10.13 15.78
N GLU A 377 4.31 10.45 17.07
CA GLU A 377 4.86 9.67 18.18
C GLU A 377 6.37 9.36 18.06
N LEU A 378 7.15 10.31 17.56
CA LEU A 378 8.62 10.17 17.49
C LEU A 378 9.23 10.36 18.90
N ARG A 379 8.86 9.50 19.85
CA ARG A 379 9.09 9.67 21.30
C ARG A 379 10.56 9.88 21.63
N ILE A 380 11.43 9.02 21.12
CA ILE A 380 12.87 9.08 21.38
C ILE A 380 13.48 10.36 20.79
N PHE A 381 13.07 10.74 19.57
CA PHE A 381 13.49 11.99 18.94
C PHE A 381 13.05 13.21 19.75
N VAL A 382 11.76 13.28 20.12
CA VAL A 382 11.20 14.40 20.90
C VAL A 382 11.89 14.50 22.26
N LYS A 383 12.12 13.38 22.94
CA LYS A 383 12.89 13.34 24.19
C LYS A 383 14.28 13.97 24.01
N HIS A 384 15.01 13.51 23.00
CA HIS A 384 16.36 14.00 22.71
C HIS A 384 16.36 15.51 22.43
N ARG A 385 15.43 15.99 21.59
CA ARG A 385 15.30 17.41 21.26
C ARG A 385 14.95 18.27 22.47
N LEU A 386 13.94 17.87 23.24
CA LEU A 386 13.52 18.61 24.43
C LEU A 386 14.63 18.64 25.49
N GLN A 387 15.38 17.55 25.68
CA GLN A 387 16.51 17.53 26.61
C GLN A 387 17.64 18.49 26.19
N LYS A 388 17.96 18.54 24.89
CA LYS A 388 18.98 19.45 24.34
C LYS A 388 18.57 20.92 24.45
N GLU A 389 17.29 21.20 24.33
CA GLU A 389 16.72 22.55 24.36
C GLU A 389 16.14 22.93 25.75
N ALA A 390 16.29 22.07 26.76
CA ALA A 390 15.65 22.20 28.08
C ALA A 390 16.00 23.51 28.81
N GLN A 391 17.22 24.02 28.62
CA GLN A 391 17.69 25.27 29.21
C GLN A 391 17.12 26.53 28.50
N ASN A 392 16.66 26.38 27.25
CA ASN A 392 16.20 27.48 26.40
C ASN A 392 14.68 27.42 26.13
N THR A 393 13.99 26.38 26.62
CA THR A 393 12.56 26.20 26.38
C THR A 393 11.76 27.13 27.31
N SER A 394 11.07 28.12 26.75
CA SER A 394 10.21 29.02 27.52
C SER A 394 8.99 28.30 28.09
N ALA A 395 8.45 28.80 29.21
CA ALA A 395 7.21 28.27 29.81
C ALA A 395 6.03 28.28 28.82
N GLU A 396 5.95 29.31 27.97
CA GLU A 396 4.95 29.43 26.90
C GLU A 396 5.08 28.34 25.83
N THR A 397 6.32 28.03 25.42
CA THR A 397 6.61 26.96 24.46
C THR A 397 6.18 25.61 25.05
N LYS A 398 6.55 25.35 26.31
CA LYS A 398 6.16 24.13 27.02
C LYS A 398 4.63 24.00 27.13
N GLN A 399 3.93 25.08 27.48
CA GLN A 399 2.47 25.11 27.56
C GLN A 399 1.83 24.84 26.18
N SER A 400 2.37 25.42 25.10
CA SER A 400 1.92 25.17 23.73
C SER A 400 2.05 23.70 23.32
N LEU A 401 3.16 23.04 23.67
CA LEU A 401 3.38 21.62 23.40
C LEU A 401 2.44 20.70 24.22
N LEU A 402 2.19 21.04 25.48
CA LEU A 402 1.24 20.32 26.32
C LEU A 402 -0.20 20.42 25.78
N HIS A 403 -0.66 21.63 25.44
CA HIS A 403 -1.97 21.82 24.82
C HIS A 403 -2.11 21.05 23.50
N HIS A 404 -1.04 21.02 22.68
CA HIS A 404 -1.05 20.26 21.44
C HIS A 404 -1.16 18.76 21.68
N SER A 405 -0.43 18.23 22.65
CA SER A 405 -0.41 16.81 23.01
C SER A 405 -1.74 16.30 23.61
N LEU A 406 -2.55 17.21 24.17
CA LEU A 406 -3.88 16.92 24.72
C LEU A 406 -5.00 16.91 23.66
N ARG A 407 -4.75 17.39 22.44
CA ARG A 407 -5.79 17.44 21.40
C ARG A 407 -6.19 16.03 20.96
N VAL A 408 -7.47 15.72 21.07
CA VAL A 408 -8.08 14.54 20.43
C VAL A 408 -8.01 14.74 18.92
N ARG A 409 -7.32 13.84 18.23
CA ARG A 409 -7.05 13.99 16.79
C ARG A 409 -8.23 13.48 15.96
N PRO A 410 -8.73 14.25 14.98
CA PRO A 410 -9.91 13.87 14.19
C PRO A 410 -9.65 12.81 13.12
N VAL A 411 -8.40 12.60 12.70
CA VAL A 411 -8.05 11.70 11.57
C VAL A 411 -7.68 10.29 12.02
N VAL A 412 -7.20 10.15 13.26
CA VAL A 412 -6.88 8.86 13.87
C VAL A 412 -7.40 8.95 15.28
N SER A 413 -8.41 8.16 15.64
CA SER A 413 -8.96 8.04 17.00
C SER A 413 -7.95 7.37 17.94
N LEU A 414 -6.73 7.90 17.99
CA LEU A 414 -5.69 7.49 18.92
C LEU A 414 -5.98 8.16 20.27
N PRO A 415 -5.89 7.41 21.38
CA PRO A 415 -6.03 7.98 22.71
C PRO A 415 -4.96 9.06 22.95
N VAL A 416 -5.22 9.94 23.91
CA VAL A 416 -4.24 10.91 24.41
C VAL A 416 -2.93 10.20 24.72
N ASN A 417 -1.83 10.69 24.17
CA ASN A 417 -0.51 10.06 24.34
C ASN A 417 0.07 10.44 25.71
N PHE A 418 -0.32 9.70 26.74
CA PHE A 418 0.09 9.92 28.13
C PHE A 418 1.61 9.91 28.31
N ASP A 419 2.33 9.04 27.59
CA ASP A 419 3.80 8.97 27.67
C ASP A 419 4.46 10.25 27.14
N MET A 420 3.95 10.81 26.03
CA MET A 420 4.42 12.08 25.50
C MET A 420 4.09 13.24 26.44
N LEU A 421 2.92 13.24 27.08
CA LEU A 421 2.56 14.24 28.08
C LEU A 421 3.51 14.21 29.28
N LEU A 422 3.74 13.03 29.85
CA LEU A 422 4.66 12.86 30.98
C LEU A 422 6.08 13.30 30.61
N MET A 423 6.53 12.97 29.40
CA MET A 423 7.83 13.38 28.89
C MET A 423 7.94 14.90 28.79
N ILE A 424 6.98 15.58 28.15
CA ILE A 424 6.98 17.04 28.04
C ILE A 424 6.90 17.69 29.43
N PHE A 425 6.10 17.13 30.34
CA PHE A 425 5.98 17.62 31.71
C PHE A 425 7.32 17.56 32.46
N SER A 426 8.09 16.48 32.26
CA SER A 426 9.36 16.20 32.94
C SER A 426 10.54 17.09 32.53
N ILE A 427 10.42 17.93 31.51
CA ILE A 427 11.53 18.72 30.94
C ILE A 427 11.29 20.22 31.12
N GLY A 428 12.30 20.96 31.60
CA GLY A 428 12.24 22.43 31.79
C GLY A 428 11.37 22.87 32.98
N PRO A 429 11.30 24.18 33.29
CA PRO A 429 10.55 24.70 34.43
C PRO A 429 9.05 24.37 34.31
N LEU A 430 8.35 24.25 35.45
CA LEU A 430 6.90 24.07 35.47
C LEU A 430 6.24 25.28 34.77
N PRO A 431 5.24 25.08 33.91
CA PRO A 431 4.50 26.21 33.36
C PRO A 431 3.95 27.04 34.52
N VAL A 432 4.15 28.36 34.46
CA VAL A 432 3.59 29.28 35.45
C VAL A 432 2.08 29.08 35.41
N LEU A 433 1.53 28.47 36.46
CA LEU A 433 0.11 28.49 36.72
C LEU A 433 -0.24 29.96 36.89
N ILE A 434 -0.82 30.57 35.85
CA ILE A 434 -1.41 31.89 35.99
C ILE A 434 -2.52 31.72 37.02
N ASP A 435 -2.30 32.31 38.18
CA ASP A 435 -3.25 32.37 39.27
C ASP A 435 -4.65 32.76 38.78
N GLY A 436 -5.63 31.96 39.20
CA GLY A 436 -7.00 32.42 39.46
C GLY A 436 -7.85 32.81 38.26
N ARG A 437 -8.66 31.86 37.78
CA ARG A 437 -10.13 31.97 37.82
C ARG A 437 -10.73 30.60 37.48
N MET A 438 -11.34 30.00 38.51
CA MET A 438 -12.33 28.93 38.39
C MET A 438 -13.55 29.40 37.62
#